data_AF-A0ABD0R262-F1
#
_entry.id   AF-A0ABD0R262-F1
#
_cell.length_a   1.000
_cell.length_b   1.000
_cell.length_c   1.000
_cell.angle_alpha   90.00
_cell.angle_beta   90.00
_cell.angle_gamma   90.00
#
_symmetry.space_group_name_H-M   'P 1'
#
loop_
_entity.id
_entity.type
_entity.pdbx_description
1 polymer ?
#
loop_
_entity_poly.entity_id
_entity_poly.type
_entity_poly.pdbx_seq_one_letter_code
_entity_poly.pdbx_strand_id
1 'polypeptide(L)' 'MITDSQIESGLLKADLKDKVMYTLLRKHRHQTKKSNLRSLADIGKTVSSA' A
#
# COMPACT_ATOMS: atom_id res chain seq x y z
N MET A 1 13.65 -7.38 11.16
CA MET A 1 12.39 -6.89 10.57
C MET A 1 11.35 -6.80 11.68
N ILE A 2 10.31 -5.95 11.61
CA ILE A 2 9.35 -5.82 12.73
C ILE A 2 8.64 -7.15 13.04
N THR A 3 8.36 -7.96 12.02
CA THR A 3 7.75 -9.29 12.19
C THR A 3 8.68 -10.29 12.88
N ASP A 4 9.99 -10.24 12.62
CA ASP A 4 10.97 -11.13 13.28
C ASP A 4 11.06 -10.82 14.78
N SER A 5 11.16 -9.54 15.14
CA SER A 5 11.20 -9.12 16.55
C SER A 5 9.92 -9.45 17.31
N GLN A 6 8.76 -9.48 16.63
CA GLN A 6 7.49 -9.91 17.22
C GLN A 6 7.39 -11.43 17.40
N ILE A 7 8.09 -12.22 16.58
CA ILE A 7 8.21 -13.67 16.75
C ILE A 7 9.15 -13.97 17.92
N GLU A 8 10.29 -13.29 17.99
CA GLU A 8 11.26 -13.42 19.08
C GLU A 8 10.66 -13.05 20.45
N SER A 9 9.79 -12.05 20.49
CA SER A 9 9.07 -11.66 21.71
C SER A 9 7.87 -12.55 22.04
N GLY A 10 7.56 -13.56 21.21
CA GLY A 10 6.44 -14.48 21.40
C GLY A 10 5.05 -13.88 21.13
N LEU A 11 4.97 -12.66 20.61
CA LEU A 11 3.71 -11.96 20.30
C LEU A 11 3.11 -12.37 18.95
N LEU A 12 3.92 -12.96 18.07
CA LEU A 12 3.52 -13.46 16.76
C LEU A 12 3.99 -14.90 16.55
N LYS A 13 3.08 -15.81 16.18
CA LYS A 13 3.48 -17.16 15.78
C LYS A 13 4.14 -17.14 14.40
N ALA A 14 5.20 -17.93 14.22
CA ALA A 14 6.00 -17.92 13.00
C ALA A 14 5.20 -18.31 11.74
N ASP A 15 4.21 -19.21 11.87
CA ASP A 15 3.29 -19.63 10.81
C ASP A 15 2.39 -18.49 10.29
N LEU A 16 2.16 -17.45 11.09
CA LEU A 16 1.35 -16.29 10.71
C LEU A 16 2.16 -15.18 10.01
N LYS A 17 3.49 -15.30 9.94
CA LYS A 17 4.39 -14.25 9.42
C LYS A 17 4.00 -13.79 8.01
N ASP A 18 3.76 -14.73 7.09
CA ASP A 18 3.47 -14.43 5.69
C ASP A 18 2.14 -13.68 5.52
N LYS A 19 1.13 -14.05 6.31
CA LYS A 19 -0.18 -13.40 6.31
C LYS A 19 -0.10 -11.95 6.79
N VAL A 20 0.68 -11.72 7.85
CA VAL A 20 0.94 -10.38 8.38
C VAL A 20 1.74 -9.55 7.37
N MET A 21 2.79 -10.12 6.78
CA MET A 21 3.59 -9.45 5.74
C MET A 21 2.74 -9.06 4.54
N TYR A 22 1.92 -9.96 4.00
CA TYR A 22 1.00 -9.66 2.91
C TYR A 22 0.09 -8.49 3.28
N THR A 23 -0.47 -8.50 4.49
CA THR A 23 -1.35 -7.45 4.98
C THR A 23 -0.63 -6.10 5.06
N LEU A 24 0.60 -6.06 5.54
CA LEU A 24 1.37 -4.81 5.68
C LEU A 24 1.86 -4.26 4.34
N LEU A 25 2.23 -5.13 3.40
CA LEU A 25 2.87 -4.77 2.14
C LEU A 25 1.91 -4.70 0.96
N ARG A 26 0.64 -5.11 1.13
CA ARG A 26 -0.37 -4.97 0.07
C ARG A 26 -0.57 -3.51 -0.28
N LYS A 27 -0.87 -3.24 -1.56
CA LYS A 27 -1.23 -1.89 -2.01
C LYS A 27 -2.43 -1.38 -1.20
N HIS A 28 -2.22 -0.29 -0.47
CA HIS A 28 -3.29 0.41 0.22
C HIS A 28 -4.00 1.35 -0.77
N ARG A 29 -5.28 1.09 -1.02
CA ARG A 29 -6.10 1.98 -1.84
C ARG A 29 -6.58 3.15 -0.97
N HIS A 30 -5.95 4.31 -1.14
CA HIS A 30 -6.43 5.53 -0.52
C HIS A 30 -7.80 5.90 -1.07
N GLN A 31 -8.77 6.10 -0.18
CA GLN A 31 -10.03 6.71 -0.58
C GLN A 31 -9.77 8.18 -0.86
N THR A 32 -9.78 8.55 -2.14
CA THR A 32 -9.68 9.95 -2.56
C THR A 32 -11.09 10.49 -2.82
N LYS A 33 -11.42 11.64 -2.23
CA LYS A 33 -12.55 12.44 -2.72
C LYS A 33 -12.14 13.10 -4.04
N LYS A 34 -12.29 12.40 -5.16
CA LYS A 34 -12.14 12.98 -6.50
C LYS A 34 -13.55 13.21 -7.04
N SER A 35 -14.01 14.45 -7.05
CA SER A 35 -15.03 14.86 -8.02
C SER A 35 -14.46 14.58 -9.43
N ASN A 36 -15.29 14.42 -10.46
CA ASN A 36 -14.89 13.99 -11.83
C ASN A 36 -13.81 14.83 -12.56
N LEU A 37 -13.11 15.74 -11.87
CA LEU A 37 -11.95 16.47 -12.37
C LEU A 37 -10.67 15.65 -12.15
N ARG A 38 -9.97 15.38 -13.26
CA ARG A 38 -8.61 14.80 -13.27
C ARG A 38 -7.70 15.62 -12.34
N SER A 39 -6.86 14.94 -11.56
CA SER A 39 -5.90 15.64 -10.69
C SER A 39 -4.92 16.44 -11.56
N LEU A 40 -4.33 17.53 -11.07
CA LEU A 40 -3.35 18.31 -11.83
C LEU A 40 -2.21 17.45 -12.40
N ALA A 41 -1.81 16.39 -11.68
CA ALA A 41 -0.83 15.41 -12.13
C ALA A 41 -1.29 14.55 -13.34
N ASP A 42 -2.59 14.41 -13.54
CA ASP A 42 -3.20 13.70 -14.68
C ASP A 42 -3.49 14.61 -15.87
N ILE A 43 -3.47 15.95 -15.70
CA ILE A 43 -3.76 16.93 -16.76
C ILE A 43 -2.58 17.02 -17.75
N GLY A 44 -1.33 16.94 -17.27
CA GLY A 44 -0.14 17.04 -18.11
C GLY A 44 0.14 15.83 -19.02
N LYS A 45 -0.57 14.71 -18.86
CA LYS A 45 -0.30 13.46 -19.61
C LYS A 45 -1.02 13.34 -20.95
N THR A 46 -1.93 14.24 -21.31
CA THR A 46 -2.72 14.14 -22.57
C THR A 46 -2.58 15.33 -23.52
N VAL A 47 -1.47 16.07 -23.47
CA VAL A 47 -1.18 17.18 -24.43
C VAL A 47 0.21 17.08 -25.08
N SER A 48 0.76 15.87 -25.21
CA SER A 48 1.94 15.62 -26.06
C SER A 48 1.69 14.39 -26.93
N SER A 49 0.92 14.58 -28.01
CA SER A 49 1.02 13.88 -29.30
C SER A 49 -0.19 14.25 -30.17
N ALA A 50 -0.17 15.44 -30.77
CA ALA A 50 -0.87 15.84 -32.00
C ALA A 50 -0.40 17.25 -32.38
#